data_AF-A0A256LC33-F1
#
_entry.id   AF-A0A256LC33-F1
#
_cell.length_a   1.000
_cell.length_b   1.000
_cell.length_c   1.000
_cell.angle_alpha   90.00
_cell.angle_beta   90.00
_cell.angle_gamma   90.00
#
_symmetry.space_group_name_H-M   'P 1'
#
loop_
_entity.id
_entity.type
_entity.pdbx_description
1 polymer ?
#
loop_
_entity_poly.entity_id
_entity_poly.type
_entity_poly.pdbx_seq_one_letter_code
_entity_poly.pdbx_strand_id
1 'polypeptide(L)'
;METKIKDFKLKQDLEKMIEDRNPDKIAVVEDMALVVDKINANGSYHFNLSINARLYDNYTYLGTPGVQIKTRTYNRLKEDQEKHGFTDLKDMVEEVLEKHYDHD
;
A
#
# COMPACT_ATOMS: atom_id res chain seq x y z
N MET A 1 -22.45 -22.92 1.58
CA MET A 1 -23.32 -21.74 1.41
C MET A 1 -22.44 -20.52 1.48
N GLU A 2 -22.54 -19.64 0.48
CA GLU A 2 -21.74 -18.41 0.40
C GLU A 2 -22.69 -17.21 0.35
N THR A 3 -22.41 -16.20 1.18
CA THR A 3 -23.18 -14.95 1.20
C THR A 3 -22.24 -13.79 0.95
N LYS A 4 -22.49 -13.03 -0.13
CA LYS A 4 -21.74 -11.81 -0.45
C LYS A 4 -22.02 -10.71 0.57
N ILE A 5 -20.98 -10.04 1.03
CA ILE A 5 -21.06 -8.90 1.93
C ILE A 5 -20.86 -7.61 1.14
N LYS A 6 -21.72 -6.61 1.39
CA LYS A 6 -21.64 -5.27 0.77
C LYS A 6 -21.41 -4.17 1.82
N ASP A 7 -20.84 -4.53 2.97
CA ASP A 7 -20.58 -3.59 4.05
C ASP A 7 -19.35 -2.71 3.71
N PHE A 8 -19.62 -1.42 3.50
CA PHE A 8 -18.59 -0.46 3.11
C PHE A 8 -17.60 -0.16 4.23
N LYS A 9 -18.06 -0.13 5.50
CA LYS A 9 -17.18 0.17 6.63
C LYS A 9 -16.21 -0.99 6.84
N LEU A 10 -16.72 -2.22 6.84
CA LEU A 10 -15.89 -3.43 6.94
C LEU A 10 -14.85 -3.47 5.82
N LYS A 11 -15.25 -3.10 4.59
CA LYS A 11 -14.33 -3.00 3.45
C LYS A 11 -13.17 -2.05 3.75
N GLN A 12 -13.46 -0.82 4.17
CA GLN A 12 -12.44 0.19 4.49
C GLN A 12 -11.53 -0.25 5.64
N ASP A 13 -12.10 -0.85 6.68
CA ASP A 13 -11.33 -1.32 7.84
C ASP A 13 -10.36 -2.45 7.42
N LEU A 14 -10.79 -3.35 6.53
CA LEU A 14 -9.93 -4.41 5.99
C LEU A 14 -8.86 -3.89 5.04
N GLU A 15 -9.18 -2.94 4.15
CA GLU A 15 -8.20 -2.28 3.29
C GLU A 15 -7.10 -1.66 4.14
N LYS A 16 -7.46 -0.89 5.17
CA LYS A 16 -6.50 -0.30 6.11
C LYS A 16 -5.65 -1.34 6.83
N MET A 17 -6.25 -2.42 7.33
CA MET A 17 -5.50 -3.50 7.99
C MET A 17 -4.49 -4.18 7.06
N ILE A 18 -4.81 -4.29 5.77
CA ILE A 18 -3.90 -4.83 4.76
C ILE A 18 -2.78 -3.83 4.47
N GLU A 19 -3.08 -2.55 4.36
CA GLU A 19 -2.13 -1.46 4.14
C GLU A 19 -1.15 -1.31 5.31
N ASP A 20 -1.60 -1.43 6.56
CA ASP A 20 -0.75 -1.41 7.75
C ASP A 20 0.33 -2.50 7.73
N ARG A 21 0.07 -3.63 7.04
CA ARG A 21 1.04 -4.71 6.82
C ARG A 21 1.87 -4.56 5.56
N ASN A 22 1.45 -3.67 4.65
CA ASN A 22 2.06 -3.41 3.36
C ASN A 22 2.21 -1.90 3.15
N PRO A 23 3.06 -1.22 3.94
CA PRO A 23 3.08 0.25 4.04
C PRO A 23 3.38 0.98 2.72
N ASP A 24 3.91 0.26 1.73
CA ASP A 24 4.27 0.78 0.40
C ASP A 24 3.17 0.55 -0.66
N LYS A 25 2.03 -0.02 -0.26
CA LYS A 25 0.96 -0.46 -1.14
C LYS A 25 -0.37 0.15 -0.75
N ILE A 26 -1.24 0.31 -1.72
CA ILE A 26 -2.67 0.60 -1.54
C ILE A 26 -3.43 -0.70 -1.70
N ALA A 27 -4.34 -1.00 -0.77
CA ALA A 27 -5.20 -2.17 -0.85
C ALA A 27 -6.56 -1.80 -1.42
N VAL A 28 -7.05 -2.62 -2.35
CA VAL A 28 -8.41 -2.50 -2.87
C VAL A 28 -9.10 -3.84 -2.69
N VAL A 29 -10.11 -3.87 -1.83
CA VAL A 29 -10.97 -5.04 -1.64
C VAL A 29 -12.05 -5.02 -2.71
N GLU A 30 -12.01 -6.00 -3.62
CA GLU A 30 -12.96 -6.12 -4.73
C GLU A 30 -14.25 -6.80 -4.28
N ASP A 31 -14.11 -7.90 -3.53
CA ASP A 31 -15.23 -8.72 -3.07
C ASP A 31 -14.97 -9.27 -1.65
N MET A 32 -16.06 -9.46 -0.92
CA MET A 32 -16.08 -10.10 0.40
C MET A 32 -17.22 -11.11 0.48
N ALA A 33 -16.95 -12.27 1.03
CA ALA A 33 -17.95 -13.33 1.17
C ALA A 33 -17.80 -14.08 2.50
N LEU A 34 -18.93 -14.35 3.16
CA LEU A 34 -18.98 -15.32 4.26
C LEU A 34 -19.25 -16.70 3.70
N VAL A 35 -18.38 -17.63 4.05
CA VAL A 35 -18.48 -19.04 3.70
C VAL A 35 -18.70 -19.83 4.98
N VAL A 36 -19.75 -20.66 5.01
CA VAL A 36 -19.92 -21.63 6.10
C VAL A 36 -18.77 -22.62 6.03
N ASP A 37 -17.94 -22.63 7.07
CA ASP A 37 -16.82 -23.54 7.21
C ASP A 37 -17.26 -24.84 7.88
N LYS A 38 -17.95 -24.71 9.02
CA LYS A 38 -18.36 -25.86 9.82
C LYS A 38 -19.67 -25.61 10.56
N ILE A 39 -20.47 -26.66 10.68
CA ILE A 39 -21.60 -26.73 11.59
C ILE A 39 -21.21 -27.72 12.70
N ASN A 40 -21.21 -27.27 13.95
CA ASN A 40 -20.85 -28.10 15.09
C ASN A 40 -22.05 -28.89 15.60
N ALA A 41 -21.80 -30.02 16.27
CA ALA A 41 -22.85 -30.89 16.82
C ALA A 41 -23.70 -30.20 17.90
N ASN A 42 -23.20 -29.13 18.52
CA ASN A 42 -23.94 -28.31 19.47
C ASN A 42 -24.82 -27.23 18.79
N GLY A 43 -24.94 -27.25 17.46
CA GLY A 43 -25.74 -26.30 16.68
C GLY A 43 -25.06 -24.96 16.39
N SER A 44 -23.78 -24.75 16.77
CA SER A 44 -23.06 -23.53 16.40
C SER A 44 -22.52 -23.58 14.97
N TYR A 45 -22.46 -22.41 14.33
CA TYR A 45 -21.95 -22.24 12.96
C TYR A 45 -20.64 -21.47 13.00
N HIS A 46 -19.65 -21.94 12.26
CA HIS A 46 -18.41 -21.23 12.00
C HIS A 46 -18.44 -20.72 10.56
N PHE A 47 -18.15 -19.43 10.40
CA PHE A 47 -18.04 -18.80 9.09
C PHE A 47 -16.62 -18.26 8.91
N ASN A 48 -16.08 -18.44 7.72
CA ASN A 48 -14.85 -17.80 7.29
C ASN A 48 -15.20 -16.60 6.41
N LEU A 49 -14.53 -15.47 6.66
CA LEU A 49 -14.57 -14.33 5.76
C LEU A 49 -13.50 -14.52 4.68
N SER A 50 -13.94 -14.71 3.43
CA SER A 50 -13.07 -14.67 2.27
C SER A 50 -13.05 -13.26 1.69
N ILE A 51 -11.83 -12.77 1.38
CA ILE A 51 -11.59 -11.43 0.87
C ILE A 51 -10.79 -11.58 -0.42
N ASN A 52 -11.32 -11.05 -1.52
CA ASN A 52 -10.56 -10.84 -2.74
C ASN A 52 -10.02 -9.41 -2.73
N ALA A 53 -8.72 -9.24 -2.55
CA ALA A 53 -8.07 -7.93 -2.50
C ALA A 53 -6.89 -7.86 -3.47
N ARG A 54 -6.68 -6.68 -4.05
CA ARG A 54 -5.51 -6.36 -4.88
C ARG A 54 -4.65 -5.32 -4.19
N LEU A 55 -3.34 -5.46 -4.36
CA LEU A 55 -2.36 -4.51 -3.88
C LEU A 55 -1.77 -3.75 -5.06
N TYR A 56 -1.81 -2.43 -4.98
CA TYR A 56 -1.19 -1.54 -5.96
C TYR A 56 0.02 -0.86 -5.34
N ASP A 57 1.05 -0.61 -6.15
CA ASP A 57 2.13 0.29 -5.74
C ASP A 57 1.55 1.68 -5.47
N ASN A 58 1.87 2.25 -4.31
CA ASN A 58 1.56 3.64 -4.03
C ASN A 58 2.61 4.53 -4.70
N TYR A 59 2.17 5.57 -5.41
CA TYR A 59 3.04 6.49 -6.13
C TYR A 59 2.85 7.91 -5.62
N THR A 60 3.97 8.63 -5.50
CA THR A 60 4.03 10.02 -5.04
C THR A 60 4.78 10.85 -6.07
N TYR A 61 4.37 12.11 -6.25
CA TYR A 61 5.02 13.04 -7.16
C TYR A 61 6.32 13.57 -6.55
N LEU A 62 7.39 13.55 -7.35
CA LEU A 62 8.71 14.05 -6.98
C LEU A 62 8.81 15.58 -7.21
N GLY A 63 7.88 16.35 -6.63
CA GLY A 63 7.84 17.83 -6.74
C GLY A 63 7.59 18.41 -8.15
N THR A 64 7.73 17.60 -9.20
CA THR A 64 7.52 17.97 -10.60
C THR A 64 6.30 17.23 -11.16
N PRO A 65 5.32 17.94 -11.78
CA PRO A 65 4.19 17.30 -12.43
C PRO A 65 4.65 16.30 -13.50
N GLY A 66 4.15 15.06 -13.43
CA GLY A 66 4.45 14.00 -14.40
C GLY A 66 5.55 13.01 -14.00
N VAL A 67 6.36 13.31 -12.98
CA VAL A 67 7.33 12.35 -12.43
C VAL A 67 6.75 11.72 -11.17
N GLN A 68 6.28 10.48 -11.30
CA GLN A 68 5.81 9.67 -10.19
C GLN A 68 6.85 8.63 -9.81
N ILE A 69 7.12 8.50 -8.53
CA ILE A 69 7.96 7.45 -7.97
C ILE A 69 7.21 6.70 -6.89
N LYS A 70 7.62 5.47 -6.60
CA LYS A 70 7.00 4.70 -5.50
C LYS A 70 7.12 5.50 -4.20
N THR A 71 6.05 5.59 -3.42
CA THR A 71 6.03 6.36 -2.17
C THR A 71 7.12 5.93 -1.20
N ARG A 72 7.44 4.62 -1.15
CA ARG A 72 8.61 4.08 -0.43
C ARG A 72 9.93 4.76 -0.83
N THR A 73 10.16 4.85 -2.13
CA THR A 73 11.37 5.46 -2.67
C THR A 73 11.38 6.94 -2.32
N TYR A 74 10.25 7.62 -2.42
CA TYR A 74 10.12 9.02 -2.01
C TYR A 74 10.47 9.21 -0.52
N ASN A 75 9.92 8.38 0.37
CA ASN A 75 10.20 8.47 1.80
C ASN A 75 11.69 8.26 2.10
N ARG A 76 12.33 7.28 1.47
CA ARG A 76 13.77 7.06 1.59
C ARG A 76 14.59 8.25 1.10
N LEU A 77 14.20 8.84 -0.04
CA LEU A 77 14.86 10.03 -0.55
C LEU A 77 14.70 11.21 0.43
N LYS A 78 13.56 11.33 1.12
CA LYS A 78 13.37 12.35 2.16
C LYS A 78 14.25 12.11 3.39
N GLU A 79 14.35 10.86 3.85
CA GLU A 79 15.26 10.47 4.95
C GLU A 79 16.72 10.76 4.59
N ASP A 80 17.15 10.40 3.38
CA ASP A 80 18.50 10.65 2.89
C ASP A 80 18.75 12.16 2.71
N GLN A 81 17.78 12.92 2.21
CA GLN A 81 17.85 14.37 2.13
C GLN A 81 18.18 14.99 3.49
N GLU A 82 17.43 14.62 4.52
CA GLU A 82 17.61 15.16 5.87
C GLU A 82 18.98 14.75 6.44
N LYS A 83 19.36 13.48 6.26
CA LYS A 83 20.63 12.93 6.71
C LYS A 83 21.84 13.63 6.07
N HIS A 84 21.73 14.01 4.81
CA HIS A 84 22.80 14.62 4.05
C HIS A 84 22.75 16.17 4.04
N GLY A 85 21.77 16.76 4.74
CA GLY A 85 21.66 18.21 4.92
C GLY A 85 21.15 18.97 3.68
N PHE A 86 20.47 18.27 2.77
CA PHE A 86 19.86 18.90 1.60
C PHE A 86 18.60 19.67 2.00
N THR A 87 18.43 20.87 1.42
CA THR A 87 17.24 21.71 1.69
C THR A 87 16.08 21.34 0.76
N ASP A 88 16.36 20.98 -0.49
CA ASP A 88 15.37 20.54 -1.48
C ASP A 88 15.71 19.13 -2.00
N LEU A 89 14.67 18.36 -2.35
CA LEU A 89 14.80 17.00 -2.85
C LEU A 89 15.33 17.03 -4.27
N LYS A 90 14.97 18.08 -5.01
CA LYS A 90 15.46 18.36 -6.35
C LYS A 90 16.98 18.47 -6.35
N ASP A 91 17.55 19.28 -5.47
CA ASP A 91 19.00 19.50 -5.37
C ASP A 91 19.76 18.19 -5.10
N MET A 92 19.25 17.38 -4.17
CA MET A 92 19.83 16.07 -3.87
C MET A 92 19.78 15.14 -5.09
N VAL A 93 18.65 15.10 -5.80
CA VAL A 93 18.48 14.24 -6.98
C VAL A 93 19.39 14.70 -8.12
N GLU A 94 19.51 16.01 -8.36
CA GLU A 94 20.43 16.58 -9.35
C GLU A 94 21.88 16.22 -9.02
N GLU A 95 22.35 16.42 -7.79
CA GLU A 95 23.73 16.11 -7.39
C GLU A 95 24.06 14.61 -7.52
N VAL A 96 23.12 13.73 -7.15
CA VAL A 96 23.30 12.27 -7.27
C VAL A 96 23.35 11.84 -8.74
N LEU A 97 22.51 12.43 -9.59
CA LEU A 97 22.48 12.12 -11.02
C LEU A 97 23.73 12.66 -11.73
N GLU A 98 24.17 13.88 -11.42
CA GLU A 98 25.40 14.46 -11.97
C GLU A 98 26.61 13.58 -11.64
N LYS A 99 26.77 13.17 -10.38
CA LYS A 99 27.83 12.21 -10.00
C LYS A 99 27.73 10.88 -10.74
N HIS A 100 26.52 10.42 -11.07
CA HIS A 100 26.34 9.19 -11.81
C HIS A 100 26.79 9.33 -13.27
N TYR A 101 26.52 10.47 -13.91
CA TYR A 101 26.91 10.74 -15.30
C TYR A 101 28.38 11.18 -15.46
N ASP A 102 28.96 11.85 -14.46
CA ASP A 102 30.37 12.24 -14.45
C ASP A 102 31.34 11.05 -14.25
N HIS A 103 30.80 9.87 -13.92
CA HIS A 103 31.54 8.63 -13.77
C HIS A 103 31.59 7.76 -15.04
N ASP A 104 30.99 8.20 -16.15
CA ASP A 104 31.13 7.64 -17.51
C ASP A 104 32.08 8.50 -18.38
#